data_AF-A0A6B1EY19-F1
#
_entry.id   AF-A0A6B1EY19-F1
#
_cell.length_a   1.000
_cell.length_b   1.000
_cell.length_c   1.000
_cell.angle_alpha   90.00
_cell.angle_beta   90.00
_cell.angle_gamma   90.00
#
_symmetry.space_group_name_H-M   'P 1'
#
loop_
_entity.id
_entity.type
_entity.pdbx_description
1 polymer ?
#
loop_
_entity_poly.entity_id
_entity_poly.type
_entity_poly.pdbx_seq_one_letter_code
_entity_poly.pdbx_strand_id
1 'polypeptide(L)'
;MHWRFSSWERATPEGGYESGPLDYGEQDVVAQGNLTEAVFDWLDDESHVHPTHLKQSLAEFNLLLGIYYSGVTNEIIDLPFEPPDGLIDILREKL
;
A
#
# COMPACT_ATOMS: atom_id res chain seq x y z
N MET A 1 -4.14 -11.83 9.16
CA MET A 1 -2.91 -12.41 8.60
C MET A 1 -1.81 -11.41 8.85
N HIS A 2 -0.69 -11.85 9.40
CA HIS A 2 0.47 -11.00 9.67
C HIS A 2 1.63 -11.51 8.83
N TRP A 3 2.27 -10.59 8.12
CA TRP A 3 3.42 -10.85 7.29
C TRP A 3 4.68 -10.42 8.02
N ARG A 4 5.71 -11.26 7.95
CA ARG A 4 7.06 -10.97 8.39
C ARG A 4 7.98 -11.10 7.19
N PHE A 5 9.20 -10.58 7.31
CA PHE A 5 10.17 -10.63 6.22
C PHE A 5 10.48 -12.06 5.76
N SER A 6 10.40 -13.05 6.66
CA SER A 6 10.73 -14.45 6.37
C SER A 6 9.63 -15.46 6.70
N SER A 7 8.42 -14.99 7.04
CA SER A 7 7.31 -15.87 7.40
C SER A 7 5.96 -15.17 7.36
N TRP A 8 4.90 -15.95 7.45
CA TRP A 8 3.54 -15.44 7.65
C TRP A 8 2.84 -16.20 8.76
N GLU A 9 1.85 -15.56 9.38
CA GLU A 9 0.99 -16.18 10.37
C GLU A 9 -0.47 -15.71 10.22
N ARG A 10 -1.42 -16.62 10.44
CA ARG A 10 -2.86 -16.34 10.35
C ARG A 10 -3.58 -17.11 11.45
N ALA A 11 -4.31 -16.40 12.30
CA ALA A 11 -5.29 -17.00 13.18
C ALA A 11 -6.69 -16.86 12.55
N THR A 12 -7.42 -17.96 12.43
CA THR A 12 -8.83 -17.95 12.01
C THR A 12 -9.70 -18.59 13.10
N PRO A 13 -10.98 -18.19 13.23
CA PRO A 13 -11.89 -18.78 14.21
C PRO A 13 -12.09 -20.30 14.03
N GLU A 14 -12.03 -20.78 12.79
CA GLU A 14 -12.36 -22.16 12.41
C GLU A 14 -11.11 -23.05 12.26
N GLY A 15 -10.03 -22.49 11.69
CA GLY A 15 -8.78 -23.21 11.39
C GLY A 15 -7.68 -23.03 12.44
N GLY A 16 -7.93 -22.25 13.50
CA GLY A 16 -6.92 -21.99 14.53
C GLY A 16 -5.74 -21.18 14.00
N TYR A 17 -4.54 -21.47 14.49
CA TYR A 17 -3.31 -20.77 14.12
C TYR A 17 -2.54 -21.52 13.02
N GLU A 18 -2.28 -20.82 11.92
CA GLU A 18 -1.50 -21.27 10.78
C GLU A 18 -0.27 -20.37 10.60
N SER A 19 0.85 -20.95 10.14
CA SER A 19 2.05 -20.20 9.79
C SER A 19 2.88 -20.93 8.75
N GLY A 20 3.79 -20.21 8.09
CA GLY A 20 4.73 -20.81 7.15
C GLY A 20 5.93 -19.92 6.88
N PRO A 21 7.03 -20.49 6.36
CA PRO A 21 8.15 -19.71 5.88
C PRO A 21 7.74 -18.89 4.65
N LEU A 22 8.42 -17.77 4.46
CA LEU A 22 8.33 -16.93 3.26
C LEU A 22 9.76 -16.59 2.86
N ASP A 23 10.10 -16.75 1.59
CA ASP A 23 11.33 -16.20 1.04
C ASP A 23 10.99 -14.93 0.27
N TYR A 24 11.38 -13.78 0.83
CA TYR A 24 11.14 -12.48 0.19
C TYR A 24 11.87 -12.36 -1.15
N GLY A 25 13.05 -12.97 -1.28
CA GLY A 25 13.82 -12.95 -2.53
C GLY A 25 13.11 -13.70 -3.66
N GLU A 26 12.48 -14.84 -3.35
CA GLU A 26 11.66 -15.55 -4.34
C GLU A 26 10.44 -14.73 -4.78
N GLN A 27 9.82 -14.01 -3.84
CA GLN A 27 8.68 -13.13 -4.15
C GLN A 27 9.12 -11.91 -4.96
N ASP A 28 10.28 -11.33 -4.68
CA ASP A 28 10.83 -10.17 -5.40
C ASP A 28 11.07 -10.49 -6.88
N VAL A 29 11.53 -11.70 -7.21
CA VAL A 29 11.72 -12.12 -8.61
C VAL A 29 10.39 -12.09 -9.35
N VAL A 30 9.32 -12.63 -8.75
CA VAL A 30 7.98 -12.63 -9.35
C VAL A 30 7.43 -11.21 -9.44
N ALA A 31 7.58 -10.41 -8.38
CA ALA A 31 7.10 -9.03 -8.35
C ALA A 31 7.80 -8.16 -9.41
N GLN A 32 9.12 -8.28 -9.54
CA GLN A 32 9.91 -7.55 -10.53
C GLN A 32 9.56 -7.98 -11.96
N GLY A 33 9.33 -9.28 -12.18
CA GLY A 33 8.82 -9.79 -13.45
C GLY A 33 7.48 -9.16 -13.80
N ASN A 34 6.51 -9.20 -12.89
CA ASN A 34 5.19 -8.62 -13.11
C ASN A 34 5.22 -7.10 -13.32
N LEU A 35 6.08 -6.37 -12.61
CA LEU A 35 6.31 -4.94 -12.83
C LEU A 35 6.87 -4.67 -14.22
N THR A 36 7.74 -5.54 -14.73
CA THR A 36 8.30 -5.40 -16.08
C THR A 36 7.25 -5.69 -17.15
N GLU A 37 6.48 -6.77 -16.99
CA GLU A 37 5.39 -7.13 -17.91
C GLU A 37 4.31 -6.05 -17.98
N ALA A 38 3.94 -5.46 -16.85
CA ALA A 38 2.95 -4.38 -16.80
C ALA A 38 3.33 -3.17 -17.67
N VAL A 39 4.62 -2.94 -17.93
CA VAL A 39 5.05 -1.86 -18.83
C VAL A 39 4.71 -2.19 -20.29
N PHE A 40 4.83 -3.45 -20.69
CA PHE A 40 4.47 -3.89 -22.03
C PHE A 40 2.96 -3.84 -22.22
N ASP A 41 2.19 -4.33 -21.25
CA ASP A 41 0.72 -4.24 -21.27
C ASP A 41 0.25 -2.79 -21.46
N TRP A 42 0.88 -1.84 -20.76
CA TRP A 42 0.54 -0.42 -20.88
C TRP A 42 0.92 0.19 -22.24
N LEU A 43 2.05 -0.23 -22.82
CA LEU A 43 2.49 0.22 -24.14
C LEU A 43 1.59 -0.32 -25.26
N ASP A 44 1.05 -1.53 -25.09
CA ASP A 44 0.14 -2.16 -26.05
C ASP A 44 -1.29 -1.59 -25.94
N ASP A 45 -1.72 -1.22 -24.72
CA ASP A 45 -3.02 -0.59 -24.47
C ASP A 45 -2.94 0.39 -23.29
N GLU A 46 -3.08 1.69 -23.60
CA GLU A 46 -3.01 2.79 -22.63
C GLU A 46 -4.07 2.70 -21.52
N SER A 47 -5.12 1.89 -21.67
CA SER A 47 -6.11 1.64 -20.62
C SER A 47 -5.61 0.70 -19.52
N HIS A 48 -4.56 -0.10 -19.78
CA HIS A 48 -3.84 -0.88 -18.77
C HIS A 48 -2.79 -0.02 -18.07
N VAL A 49 -3.25 0.93 -17.25
CA VAL A 49 -2.37 1.87 -16.55
C VAL A 49 -1.37 1.11 -15.68
N HIS A 50 -0.07 1.40 -15.90
CA HIS A 50 1.00 0.80 -15.12
C HIS A 50 0.81 1.05 -13.60
N PRO A 51 1.05 0.06 -12.72
CA PRO A 51 0.81 0.20 -11.28
C PRO A 51 1.56 1.37 -10.61
N THR A 52 2.71 1.77 -11.14
CA THR A 52 3.50 2.92 -10.65
C THR A 52 3.31 4.20 -11.48
N HIS A 53 2.22 4.30 -12.23
CA HIS A 53 1.90 5.49 -13.01
C HIS A 53 1.73 6.71 -12.09
N LEU A 54 2.48 7.78 -12.35
CA LEU A 54 2.63 8.93 -11.44
C LEU A 54 1.28 9.49 -10.96
N LYS A 55 0.32 9.67 -11.86
CA LYS A 55 -1.00 10.23 -11.48
C LYS A 55 -1.75 9.33 -10.50
N GLN A 56 -1.65 8.02 -10.67
CA GLN A 56 -2.27 7.05 -9.76
C GLN A 56 -1.52 7.06 -8.42
N SER A 57 -0.19 6.98 -8.44
CA SER A 57 0.60 7.00 -7.22
C SER A 57 0.37 8.28 -6.41
N LEU A 58 0.24 9.45 -7.04
CA LEU A 58 -0.09 10.70 -6.34
C LEU A 58 -1.48 10.65 -5.70
N ALA A 59 -2.48 10.05 -6.34
CA ALA A 59 -3.81 9.88 -5.77
C ALA A 59 -3.79 8.90 -4.58
N GLU A 60 -3.01 7.82 -4.67
CA GLU A 60 -2.83 6.85 -3.58
C GLU A 60 -2.10 7.48 -2.39
N PHE A 61 -1.03 8.25 -2.62
CA PHE A 61 -0.36 9.00 -1.56
C PHE A 61 -1.29 10.04 -0.92
N ASN A 62 -2.10 10.74 -1.70
CA ASN A 62 -3.10 11.68 -1.19
C ASN A 62 -4.12 10.98 -0.27
N LEU A 63 -4.63 9.83 -0.69
CA LEU A 63 -5.52 8.98 0.11
C LEU A 63 -4.85 8.55 1.42
N LEU A 64 -3.60 8.08 1.37
CA LEU A 64 -2.86 7.67 2.58
C LEU A 64 -2.73 8.83 3.57
N LEU A 65 -2.38 10.02 3.10
CA LEU A 65 -2.30 11.22 3.95
C LEU A 65 -3.65 11.54 4.61
N GLY A 66 -4.76 11.43 3.86
CA GLY A 66 -6.10 11.60 4.39
C GLY A 66 -6.46 10.58 5.47
N ILE A 67 -6.07 9.31 5.28
CA ILE A 67 -6.29 8.24 6.28
C ILE A 67 -5.49 8.53 7.56
N TYR A 68 -4.21 8.89 7.45
CA TYR A 68 -3.39 9.23 8.62
C TYR A 68 -3.98 10.43 9.38
N TYR A 69 -4.38 11.47 8.66
CA TYR A 69 -4.97 12.66 9.27
C TYR A 69 -6.33 12.37 9.93
N SER A 70 -7.19 11.58 9.27
CA SER A 70 -8.45 11.10 9.84
C SER A 70 -8.21 10.30 11.13
N GLY A 71 -7.20 9.42 11.17
CA GLY A 71 -6.85 8.65 12.37
C GLY A 71 -6.39 9.52 13.55
N VAL A 72 -5.70 10.63 13.26
CA VAL A 72 -5.16 11.56 14.28
C VAL A 72 -6.22 12.55 14.80
N THR A 73 -7.22 12.88 13.97
CA THR A 73 -8.29 13.83 14.30
C THR A 73 -9.59 13.16 14.72
N ASN A 74 -9.79 11.90 14.33
CA ASN A 74 -11.06 11.16 14.40
C ASN A 74 -12.19 11.82 13.59
N GLU A 75 -11.85 12.50 12.50
CA GLU A 75 -12.80 13.18 11.62
C GLU A 75 -12.90 12.49 10.25
N ILE A 76 -14.06 12.63 9.60
CA ILE A 76 -14.26 12.18 8.22
C ILE A 76 -13.56 13.17 7.29
N ILE A 77 -12.74 12.67 6.37
CA ILE A 77 -11.98 13.48 5.41
C ILE A 77 -12.53 13.27 4.00
N ASP A 78 -12.90 14.36 3.35
CA ASP A 78 -13.27 14.36 1.94
C ASP A 78 -12.03 14.21 1.06
N LEU A 79 -12.19 13.52 -0.08
CA LEU A 79 -11.12 13.30 -1.05
C LEU A 79 -11.37 14.10 -2.35
N PRO A 80 -10.32 14.66 -2.99
CA PRO A 80 -8.91 14.60 -2.59
C PRO A 80 -8.63 15.42 -1.33
N PHE A 81 -7.79 14.88 -0.45
CA PHE A 81 -7.43 15.52 0.80
C PHE A 81 -6.45 16.67 0.54
N GLU A 82 -6.68 17.83 1.12
CA GLU A 82 -5.72 18.94 1.11
C GLU A 82 -5.03 19.01 2.49
N PRO A 83 -3.76 18.57 2.60
CA PRO A 83 -3.03 18.58 3.85
C PRO A 83 -2.94 19.99 4.46
N PRO A 84 -3.19 20.15 5.77
CA PRO A 84 -2.87 21.41 6.44
C PRO A 84 -1.35 21.59 6.52
N ASP A 85 -0.91 22.84 6.64
CA ASP A 85 0.48 23.17 6.94
C ASP A 85 0.95 22.45 8.23
N GLY A 86 2.18 21.93 8.21
CA GLY A 86 2.75 21.22 9.35
C GLY A 86 2.17 19.82 9.59
N LEU A 87 1.44 19.22 8.64
CA LEU A 87 0.89 17.86 8.76
C LEU A 87 1.91 16.84 9.31
N ILE A 88 3.14 16.87 8.81
CA ILE A 88 4.18 15.91 9.24
C ILE A 88 4.52 16.05 10.73
N ASP A 89 4.51 17.26 11.26
CA ASP A 89 4.78 17.49 12.68
C ASP A 89 3.60 17.00 13.54
N ILE A 90 2.36 17.24 13.09
CA ILE A 90 1.14 16.70 13.73
C ILE A 90 1.21 15.17 13.81
N LEU A 91 1.57 14.50 12.70
CA LEU A 91 1.69 13.04 12.67
C LEU A 91 2.78 12.54 13.62
N ARG A 92 3.95 13.21 13.66
CA ARG A 92 5.06 12.82 14.54
C ARG A 92 4.74 12.96 16.02
N GLU A 93 3.92 13.93 16.41
CA GLU A 93 3.53 14.10 17.81
C GLU A 93 2.50 13.08 18.30
N LYS A 94 1.72 12.49 17.38
CA LYS A 94 0.58 11.63 17.72
C LYS A 94 0.76 10.14 17.42
N LEU A 95 1.75 9.75 16.60
CA LEU A 95 2.07 8.36 16.22
C LEU A 95 3.43 7.94 16.79
#